data_AF-A0AA35Q0G2-F1
#
_entry.id   AF-A0AA35Q0G2-F1
#
_cell.length_a   1.000
_cell.length_b   1.000
_cell.length_c   1.000
_cell.angle_alpha   90.00
_cell.angle_beta   90.00
_cell.angle_gamma   90.00
#
_symmetry.space_group_name_H-M   'P 1'
#
loop_
_entity.id
_entity.type
_entity.pdbx_description
1 polymer ?
#
loop_
_entity_poly.entity_id
_entity_poly.type
_entity_poly.pdbx_seq_one_letter_code
_entity_poly.pdbx_strand_id
1 'polypeptide(L)'
;MLWPYATVRAVVPGLLDDNKIFPALGPAFSKYEPPKFEHVVGFAQGLEPETNRIIVSANVADRPQRIIEHNTLVIVTGSSCKDDMPFKSLSNTETTKQGMQSLRERTAAARSSVVAAAGVSPLGLEALTDIRQTVVDELTQLKVNVITNTRVVDVSTAPAGNQSLVLKRTDKATDDTAATMLEAHLYIPAFGVRPNTTFAPEEMLDSDGRVKVDRTTLQVTGYANILALGDAANAQAATGKHADSQVRYLAPAMQA
;
A
#
# COMPACT_ATOMS: atom_id res chain seq x y z
N MET A 1 4.51 10.22 10.21
CA MET A 1 4.19 8.88 9.64
C MET A 1 2.77 8.94 9.12
N LEU A 2 2.47 8.42 7.92
CA LEU A 2 1.08 8.31 7.45
C LEU A 2 0.34 7.23 8.25
N TRP A 3 -0.93 7.45 8.60
CA TRP A 3 -1.85 6.43 9.10
C TRP A 3 -2.77 5.97 7.95
N PRO A 4 -2.45 4.87 7.24
CA PRO A 4 -3.12 4.51 5.99
C PRO A 4 -4.63 4.25 6.15
N TYR A 5 -5.06 3.70 7.28
CA TYR A 5 -6.48 3.40 7.53
C TYR A 5 -7.37 4.64 7.59
N ALA A 6 -6.81 5.78 7.97
CA ALA A 6 -7.55 7.02 8.06
C ALA A 6 -7.65 7.76 6.72
N THR A 7 -6.86 7.36 5.71
CA THR A 7 -6.83 8.02 4.40
C THR A 7 -8.17 7.95 3.69
N VAL A 8 -8.90 6.84 3.79
CA VAL A 8 -10.23 6.68 3.17
C VAL A 8 -11.25 7.71 3.68
N ARG A 9 -11.15 8.10 4.97
CA ARG A 9 -11.98 9.18 5.53
C ARG A 9 -11.42 10.55 5.15
N ALA A 10 -10.10 10.67 5.14
CA ALA A 10 -9.44 11.91 4.79
C ALA A 10 -9.71 12.35 3.35
N VAL A 11 -9.99 11.44 2.40
CA VAL A 11 -10.37 11.81 1.03
C VAL A 11 -11.65 12.64 0.98
N VAL A 12 -12.56 12.48 1.94
CA VAL A 12 -13.78 13.29 2.03
C VAL A 12 -13.42 14.67 2.59
N PRO A 13 -13.65 15.77 1.83
CA PRO A 13 -13.34 17.12 2.28
C PRO A 13 -13.99 17.45 3.62
N GLY A 14 -13.21 17.98 4.57
CA GLY A 14 -13.70 18.39 5.89
C GLY A 14 -14.00 17.26 6.89
N LEU A 15 -13.87 15.99 6.51
CA LEU A 15 -14.18 14.87 7.41
C LEU A 15 -13.02 14.54 8.37
N LEU A 16 -11.77 14.69 7.93
CA LEU A 16 -10.59 14.38 8.74
C LEU A 16 -9.37 15.23 8.38
N ASP A 17 -8.80 15.89 9.40
CA ASP A 17 -7.65 16.78 9.27
C ASP A 17 -6.31 16.03 9.07
N ASP A 18 -5.35 16.73 8.46
CA ASP A 18 -4.01 16.20 8.19
C ASP A 18 -3.24 15.79 9.44
N ASN A 19 -3.43 16.51 10.54
CA ASN A 19 -2.79 16.18 11.82
C ASN A 19 -3.27 14.83 12.40
N LYS A 20 -4.45 14.33 11.98
CA LYS A 20 -4.98 13.02 12.38
C LYS A 20 -4.45 11.89 11.50
N ILE A 21 -4.07 12.19 10.25
CA ILE A 21 -3.52 11.20 9.32
C ILE A 21 -1.98 11.18 9.28
N PHE A 22 -1.31 12.22 9.79
CA PHE A 22 0.15 12.29 9.87
C PHE A 22 0.67 12.47 11.30
N PRO A 23 0.46 11.51 12.22
CA PRO A 23 1.07 11.58 13.55
C PRO A 23 2.60 11.65 13.47
N ALA A 24 3.20 12.44 14.36
CA ALA A 24 4.65 12.52 14.51
C ALA A 24 5.17 11.22 15.11
N LEU A 25 6.20 10.64 14.48
CA LEU A 25 6.79 9.36 14.92
C LEU A 25 7.73 9.54 16.12
N GLY A 26 8.52 10.63 16.11
CA GLY A 26 9.55 10.90 17.13
C GLY A 26 9.06 10.78 18.58
N PRO A 27 7.92 11.42 18.96
CA PRO A 27 7.40 11.31 20.32
C PRO A 27 7.14 9.88 20.81
N ALA A 28 6.83 8.93 19.92
CA ALA A 28 6.60 7.53 20.31
C ALA A 28 7.89 6.81 20.79
N PHE A 29 9.05 7.34 20.42
CA PHE A 29 10.36 6.79 20.79
C PHE A 29 11.06 7.57 21.91
N SER A 30 10.42 8.59 22.50
CA SER A 30 11.05 9.45 23.52
C SER A 30 11.54 8.71 24.77
N LYS A 31 10.99 7.53 25.05
CA LYS A 31 11.40 6.65 26.16
C LYS A 31 12.73 5.91 25.91
N TYR A 32 13.24 5.93 24.68
CA TYR A 32 14.50 5.27 24.31
C TYR A 32 15.60 6.32 24.12
N GLU A 33 16.42 6.51 25.15
CA GLU A 33 17.57 7.42 25.08
C GLU A 33 18.75 6.76 24.34
N PRO A 34 19.63 7.56 23.68
CA PRO A 34 20.88 7.04 23.14
C PRO A 34 21.69 6.28 24.20
N PRO A 35 22.39 5.19 23.83
CA PRO A 35 22.53 4.65 22.47
C PRO A 35 21.42 3.65 22.07
N LYS A 36 20.32 3.54 22.83
CA LYS A 36 19.30 2.48 22.63
C LYS A 36 18.45 2.68 21.37
N PHE A 37 18.40 3.90 20.84
CA PHE A 37 17.64 4.23 19.64
C PHE A 37 18.31 5.35 18.86
N GLU A 38 18.34 5.17 17.54
CA GLU A 38 18.71 6.20 16.58
C GLU A 38 17.64 6.27 15.50
N HIS A 39 17.12 7.47 15.23
CA HIS A 39 16.18 7.69 14.13
C HIS A 39 16.94 8.12 12.89
N VAL A 40 17.05 7.23 11.91
CA VAL A 40 17.64 7.53 10.59
C VAL A 40 16.54 7.89 9.61
N VAL A 41 16.56 9.12 9.11
CA VAL A 41 15.60 9.59 8.09
C VAL A 41 16.20 9.39 6.70
N GLY A 42 15.61 8.51 5.91
CA GLY A 42 16.02 8.23 4.54
C GLY A 42 15.30 7.04 3.92
N PHE A 43 15.76 6.65 2.73
CA PHE A 43 15.27 5.52 1.93
C PHE A 43 16.32 4.41 1.90
N ALA A 44 15.89 3.18 2.14
CA ALA A 44 16.71 2.02 1.82
C ALA A 44 16.92 1.93 0.30
N GLN A 45 18.17 1.94 -0.14
CA GLN A 45 18.57 1.87 -1.56
C GLN A 45 19.16 0.51 -1.93
N GLY A 46 19.78 -0.16 -0.96
CA GLY A 46 20.40 -1.46 -1.17
C GLY A 46 20.53 -2.23 0.13
N LEU A 47 20.38 -3.55 0.05
CA LEU A 47 20.66 -4.51 1.12
C LEU A 47 21.76 -5.45 0.64
N GLU A 48 22.84 -5.51 1.41
CA GLU A 48 23.92 -6.47 1.24
C GLU A 48 23.81 -7.52 2.36
N PRO A 49 23.07 -8.61 2.14
CA PRO A 49 22.75 -9.54 3.22
C PRO A 49 23.99 -10.35 3.66
N GLU A 50 24.93 -10.62 2.75
CA GLU A 50 26.16 -11.37 3.03
C GLU A 50 27.13 -10.62 3.97
N THR A 51 27.12 -9.29 3.93
CA THR A 51 27.97 -8.40 4.74
C THR A 51 27.20 -7.72 5.86
N ASN A 52 25.90 -8.02 6.00
CA ASN A 52 24.99 -7.43 6.97
C ASN A 52 24.93 -5.89 6.93
N ARG A 53 24.74 -5.33 5.73
CA ARG A 53 24.72 -3.88 5.50
C ARG A 53 23.44 -3.44 4.81
N ILE A 54 22.87 -2.33 5.30
CA ILE A 54 21.83 -1.58 4.59
C ILE A 54 22.38 -0.23 4.15
N ILE A 55 22.11 0.13 2.91
CA ILE A 55 22.49 1.40 2.28
C ILE A 55 21.28 2.32 2.33
N VAL A 56 21.43 3.48 2.96
CA VAL A 56 20.36 4.47 3.14
C VAL A 56 20.76 5.79 2.51
N SER A 57 19.85 6.46 1.81
CA SER A 57 20.06 7.83 1.29
C SER A 57 18.88 8.73 1.60
N ALA A 58 19.11 10.04 1.71
CA ALA A 58 18.02 11.01 1.92
C ALA A 58 17.07 11.09 0.71
N ASN A 59 17.57 10.82 -0.50
CA ASN A 59 16.80 10.74 -1.73
C ASN A 59 17.42 9.70 -2.68
N VAL A 60 16.64 9.16 -3.61
CA VAL A 60 17.11 8.18 -4.61
C VAL A 60 18.18 8.79 -5.54
N ALA A 61 18.11 10.10 -5.80
CA ALA A 61 19.08 10.82 -6.62
C ALA A 61 20.32 11.35 -5.84
N ASP A 62 20.31 11.25 -4.51
CA ASP A 62 21.36 11.84 -3.66
C ASP A 62 22.58 10.93 -3.53
N ARG A 63 23.76 11.54 -3.60
CA ARG A 63 25.06 10.84 -3.50
C ARG A 63 25.57 10.53 -2.08
N PRO A 64 25.26 11.26 -0.99
CA PRO A 64 25.67 10.80 0.33
C PRO A 64 24.82 9.60 0.74
N GLN A 65 25.42 8.42 0.62
CA GLN A 65 24.88 7.18 1.15
C GLN A 65 25.43 6.97 2.57
N ARG A 66 24.55 6.55 3.47
CA ARG A 66 24.91 6.04 4.78
C ARG A 66 24.84 4.52 4.74
N ILE A 67 25.95 3.87 5.01
CA ILE A 67 26.02 2.42 5.21
C ILE A 67 25.80 2.16 6.70
N ILE A 68 24.85 1.28 7.02
CA ILE A 68 24.53 0.88 8.39
C ILE A 68 24.76 -0.63 8.48
N GLU A 69 25.70 -1.04 9.32
CA GLU A 69 25.92 -2.45 9.66
C GLU A 69 24.90 -2.88 10.71
N HIS A 70 24.42 -4.12 10.62
CA HIS A 70 23.42 -4.65 11.55
C HIS A 70 23.75 -6.08 12.00
N ASN A 71 23.36 -6.43 13.22
CA ASN A 71 23.33 -7.85 13.63
C ASN A 71 22.03 -8.50 13.17
N THR A 72 20.91 -7.79 13.32
CA THR A 72 19.58 -8.23 12.94
C THR A 72 18.88 -7.11 12.17
N LEU A 73 18.22 -7.46 11.06
CA LEU A 73 17.44 -6.52 10.26
C LEU A 73 15.97 -6.92 10.24
N VAL A 74 15.07 -5.96 10.44
CA VAL A 74 13.62 -6.16 10.32
C VAL A 74 13.07 -5.28 9.21
N ILE A 75 12.58 -5.90 8.14
CA ILE A 75 12.04 -5.23 6.96
C ILE A 75 10.52 -5.01 7.14
N VAL A 76 10.13 -3.73 7.26
CA VAL A 76 8.75 -3.26 7.47
C VAL A 76 8.37 -2.12 6.51
N THR A 77 8.92 -2.14 5.31
CA THR A 77 8.78 -1.05 4.33
C THR A 77 7.39 -0.97 3.68
N GLY A 78 6.55 -1.98 3.91
CA GLY A 78 5.17 -2.02 3.44
C GLY A 78 5.05 -2.04 1.92
N SER A 79 4.05 -1.32 1.41
CA SER A 79 3.76 -1.23 -0.03
C SER A 79 3.24 0.16 -0.40
N SER A 80 3.24 0.45 -1.69
CA SER A 80 2.64 1.64 -2.32
C SER A 80 1.38 1.24 -3.07
N CYS A 81 0.42 2.15 -3.24
CA CYS A 81 -0.77 1.88 -4.06
C CYS A 81 -0.47 2.03 -5.56
N LYS A 82 -1.28 1.37 -6.39
CA LYS A 82 -1.28 1.56 -7.85
C LYS A 82 -1.54 3.03 -8.20
N ASP A 83 -0.97 3.47 -9.32
CA ASP A 83 -1.13 4.81 -9.91
C ASP A 83 -0.84 5.96 -8.91
N ASP A 84 0.09 5.71 -7.98
CA ASP A 84 0.49 6.63 -6.92
C ASP A 84 -0.70 7.20 -6.11
N MET A 85 -1.72 6.36 -5.89
CA MET A 85 -2.86 6.72 -5.06
C MET A 85 -2.41 6.95 -3.59
N PRO A 86 -2.69 8.10 -2.98
CA PRO A 86 -2.14 8.49 -1.67
C PRO A 86 -2.81 7.80 -0.47
N PHE A 87 -3.50 6.67 -0.68
CA PHE A 87 -3.98 5.81 0.43
C PHE A 87 -2.84 5.16 1.21
N LYS A 88 -1.64 5.12 0.62
CA LYS A 88 -0.38 4.75 1.24
C LYS A 88 0.67 5.83 1.00
N SER A 89 1.79 5.73 1.72
CA SER A 89 2.89 6.69 1.57
C SER A 89 3.37 6.70 0.13
N LEU A 90 3.52 7.91 -0.42
CA LEU A 90 4.23 8.15 -1.67
C LEU A 90 5.74 8.24 -1.37
N SER A 91 6.50 8.89 -2.27
CA SER A 91 7.95 9.05 -2.12
C SER A 91 8.35 9.59 -0.76
N ASN A 92 7.70 10.63 -0.23
CA ASN A 92 7.98 11.16 1.11
C ASN A 92 6.72 11.75 1.76
N THR A 93 6.85 12.22 3.01
CA THR A 93 5.72 12.77 3.77
C THR A 93 5.08 13.97 3.08
N GLU A 94 5.88 14.87 2.52
CA GLU A 94 5.39 16.09 1.88
C GLU A 94 4.67 15.78 0.57
N THR A 95 5.26 14.95 -0.29
CA THR A 95 4.61 14.46 -1.51
C THR A 95 3.32 13.71 -1.19
N THR A 96 3.27 12.94 -0.09
CA THR A 96 2.04 12.26 0.34
C THR A 96 0.96 13.25 0.77
N LYS A 97 1.30 14.31 1.51
CA LYS A 97 0.35 15.37 1.88
C LYS A 97 -0.23 16.07 0.65
N GLN A 98 0.63 16.43 -0.30
CA GLN A 98 0.22 17.05 -1.56
C GLN A 98 -0.69 16.13 -2.38
N GLY A 99 -0.36 14.84 -2.45
CA GLY A 99 -1.22 13.83 -3.08
C GLY A 99 -2.60 13.75 -2.42
N MET A 100 -2.64 13.68 -1.07
CA MET A 100 -3.89 13.67 -0.31
C MET A 100 -4.72 14.94 -0.52
N GLN A 101 -4.09 16.11 -0.54
CA GLN A 101 -4.76 17.38 -0.83
C GLN A 101 -5.35 17.38 -2.25
N SER A 102 -4.55 17.01 -3.25
CA SER A 102 -4.99 16.94 -4.64
C SER A 102 -6.16 15.96 -4.82
N LEU A 103 -6.12 14.81 -4.15
CA LEU A 103 -7.23 13.85 -4.19
C LEU A 103 -8.51 14.43 -3.58
N ARG A 104 -8.42 15.13 -2.43
CA ARG A 104 -9.59 15.81 -1.81
C ARG A 104 -10.18 16.88 -2.72
N GLU A 105 -9.34 17.71 -3.33
CA GLU A 105 -9.78 18.77 -4.25
C GLU A 105 -10.51 18.16 -5.46
N ARG A 106 -9.96 17.08 -6.03
CA ARG A 106 -10.61 16.34 -7.12
C ARG A 106 -11.91 15.69 -6.66
N THR A 107 -11.96 15.14 -5.45
CA THR A 107 -13.20 14.59 -4.86
C THR A 107 -14.26 15.67 -4.66
N ALA A 108 -13.88 16.88 -4.22
CA ALA A 108 -14.80 18.00 -4.07
C ALA A 108 -15.35 18.50 -5.41
N ALA A 109 -14.52 18.51 -6.46
CA ALA A 109 -14.89 18.99 -7.79
C ALA A 109 -15.63 17.94 -8.65
N ALA A 110 -15.49 16.65 -8.34
CA ALA A 110 -16.02 15.58 -9.16
C ALA A 110 -17.56 15.52 -9.11
N ARG A 111 -18.19 15.61 -10.29
CA ARG A 111 -19.64 15.36 -10.44
C ARG A 111 -19.96 13.87 -10.57
N SER A 112 -18.99 13.08 -11.03
CA SER A 112 -19.06 11.63 -11.12
C SER A 112 -17.72 11.02 -10.77
N SER A 113 -17.74 9.95 -9.99
CA SER A 113 -16.54 9.21 -9.59
C SER A 113 -16.71 7.72 -9.82
N VAL A 114 -15.63 7.07 -10.26
CA VAL A 114 -15.53 5.61 -10.36
C VAL A 114 -14.50 5.16 -9.34
N VAL A 115 -14.91 4.29 -8.42
CA VAL A 115 -14.00 3.59 -7.51
C VAL A 115 -13.87 2.16 -7.99
N ALA A 116 -12.66 1.74 -8.36
CA ALA A 116 -12.40 0.35 -8.73
C ALA A 116 -11.82 -0.39 -7.53
N ALA A 117 -12.44 -1.50 -7.16
CA ALA A 117 -11.99 -2.39 -6.09
C ALA A 117 -11.49 -3.72 -6.67
N ALA A 118 -10.64 -4.41 -5.91
CA ALA A 118 -10.21 -5.76 -6.27
C ALA A 118 -11.30 -6.77 -5.95
N GLY A 119 -11.44 -7.80 -6.79
CA GLY A 119 -12.32 -8.94 -6.54
C GLY A 119 -13.50 -9.04 -7.50
N VAL A 120 -14.41 -9.96 -7.18
CA VAL A 120 -15.62 -10.23 -7.98
C VAL A 120 -16.80 -9.31 -7.63
N SER A 121 -16.68 -8.57 -6.53
CA SER A 121 -17.67 -7.68 -5.92
C SER A 121 -16.91 -6.52 -5.23
N PRO A 122 -17.55 -5.48 -4.65
CA PRO A 122 -16.82 -4.43 -3.92
C PRO A 122 -15.93 -4.93 -2.77
N LEU A 123 -16.17 -6.15 -2.27
CA LEU A 123 -15.24 -6.87 -1.40
C LEU A 123 -14.70 -8.12 -2.11
N GLY A 124 -13.49 -8.54 -1.72
CA GLY A 124 -12.82 -9.71 -2.28
C GLY A 124 -13.42 -11.05 -1.84
N LEU A 125 -12.79 -12.14 -2.29
CA LEU A 125 -13.26 -13.51 -2.04
C LEU A 125 -13.12 -13.92 -0.57
N GLU A 126 -12.27 -13.24 0.19
CA GLU A 126 -12.04 -13.43 1.63
C GLU A 126 -13.25 -13.07 2.49
N ALA A 127 -14.15 -12.20 2.01
CA ALA A 127 -15.42 -11.94 2.68
C ALA A 127 -16.43 -13.08 2.44
N LEU A 128 -17.42 -13.24 3.33
CA LEU A 128 -18.51 -14.18 3.08
C LEU A 128 -19.45 -13.65 1.99
N THR A 129 -20.15 -14.56 1.30
CA THR A 129 -21.02 -14.21 0.16
C THR A 129 -22.20 -13.32 0.57
N ASP A 130 -22.81 -13.60 1.70
CA ASP A 130 -23.90 -12.80 2.29
C ASP A 130 -23.43 -11.39 2.70
N ILE A 131 -22.22 -11.27 3.25
CA ILE A 131 -21.59 -9.98 3.55
C ILE A 131 -21.36 -9.19 2.26
N ARG A 132 -20.81 -9.83 1.22
CA ARG A 132 -20.65 -9.20 -0.10
C ARG A 132 -21.98 -8.70 -0.65
N GLN A 133 -23.03 -9.51 -0.57
CA GLN A 133 -24.35 -9.13 -1.09
C GLN A 133 -24.94 -7.95 -0.30
N THR A 134 -24.83 -7.98 1.02
CA THR A 134 -25.27 -6.88 1.89
C THR A 134 -24.63 -5.55 1.50
N VAL A 135 -23.31 -5.55 1.24
CA VAL A 135 -22.59 -4.35 0.78
C VAL A 135 -23.10 -3.86 -0.58
N VAL A 136 -23.38 -4.76 -1.53
CA VAL A 136 -23.96 -4.40 -2.82
C VAL A 136 -25.33 -3.77 -2.65
N ASP A 137 -26.17 -4.32 -1.78
CA ASP A 137 -27.51 -3.83 -1.52
C ASP A 137 -27.49 -2.44 -0.89
N GLU A 138 -26.64 -2.23 0.12
CA GLU A 138 -26.44 -0.93 0.78
C GLU A 138 -25.92 0.14 -0.21
N LEU A 139 -24.92 -0.18 -1.02
CA LEU A 139 -24.41 0.72 -2.06
C LEU A 139 -25.50 1.09 -3.07
N THR A 140 -26.31 0.12 -3.48
CA THR A 140 -27.43 0.34 -4.41
C THR A 140 -28.52 1.22 -3.79
N GLN A 141 -28.81 1.05 -2.49
CA GLN A 141 -29.72 1.94 -1.75
C GLN A 141 -29.22 3.38 -1.73
N LEU A 142 -27.90 3.57 -1.60
CA LEU A 142 -27.22 4.86 -1.72
C LEU A 142 -27.09 5.39 -3.17
N LYS A 143 -27.73 4.71 -4.14
CA LYS A 143 -27.71 5.06 -5.57
C LYS A 143 -26.33 4.96 -6.23
N VAL A 144 -25.42 4.19 -5.63
CA VAL A 144 -24.15 3.83 -6.27
C VAL A 144 -24.42 2.77 -7.35
N ASN A 145 -23.94 3.02 -8.57
CA ASN A 145 -23.99 2.02 -9.63
C ASN A 145 -22.86 0.99 -9.42
N VAL A 146 -23.23 -0.22 -9.01
CA VAL A 146 -22.26 -1.30 -8.76
C VAL A 146 -22.08 -2.15 -10.02
N ILE A 147 -20.88 -2.09 -10.61
CA ILE A 147 -20.51 -2.89 -11.76
C ILE A 147 -19.57 -4.01 -11.29
N THR A 148 -20.03 -5.26 -11.37
CA THR A 148 -19.25 -6.45 -10.97
C THR A 148 -18.68 -7.19 -12.17
N ASN A 149 -17.81 -8.18 -11.92
CA ASN A 149 -17.22 -9.04 -12.96
C ASN A 149 -16.59 -8.25 -14.12
N THR A 150 -15.94 -7.13 -13.79
CA THR A 150 -15.40 -6.17 -14.75
C THR A 150 -14.05 -5.66 -14.25
N ARG A 151 -13.07 -5.55 -15.16
CA ARG A 151 -11.75 -4.96 -14.88
C ARG A 151 -11.55 -3.71 -15.72
N VAL A 152 -10.91 -2.70 -15.13
CA VAL A 152 -10.38 -1.55 -15.86
C VAL A 152 -9.06 -1.99 -16.53
N VAL A 153 -9.00 -1.94 -17.86
CA VAL A 153 -7.81 -2.34 -18.63
C VAL A 153 -7.00 -1.16 -19.14
N ASP A 154 -7.64 -0.01 -19.32
CA ASP A 154 -6.97 1.22 -19.74
C ASP A 154 -7.68 2.44 -19.15
N VAL A 155 -6.92 3.49 -18.90
CA VAL A 155 -7.41 4.78 -18.41
C VAL A 155 -6.68 5.88 -19.17
N SER A 156 -7.45 6.72 -19.85
CA SER A 156 -6.92 7.86 -20.59
C SER A 156 -7.67 9.14 -20.23
N THR A 157 -7.10 10.28 -20.59
CA THR A 157 -7.78 11.58 -20.46
C THR A 157 -8.56 11.85 -21.73
N ALA A 158 -9.87 12.02 -21.61
CA ALA A 158 -10.75 12.42 -22.69
C ALA A 158 -10.52 13.89 -23.08
N PRO A 159 -10.89 14.31 -24.31
CA PRO A 159 -10.74 15.70 -24.77
C PRO A 159 -11.44 16.74 -23.86
N ALA A 160 -12.50 16.34 -23.17
CA ALA A 160 -13.22 17.18 -22.21
C ALA A 160 -12.53 17.33 -20.84
N GLY A 161 -11.35 16.72 -20.64
CA GLY A 161 -10.61 16.70 -19.36
C GLY A 161 -11.06 15.62 -18.37
N ASN A 162 -12.12 14.88 -18.69
CA ASN A 162 -12.59 13.74 -17.90
C ASN A 162 -11.69 12.50 -18.11
N GLN A 163 -11.78 11.52 -17.22
CA GLN A 163 -11.12 10.23 -17.37
C GLN A 163 -12.03 9.28 -18.15
N SER A 164 -11.50 8.68 -19.22
CA SER A 164 -12.13 7.61 -19.98
C SER A 164 -11.53 6.27 -19.57
N LEU A 165 -12.38 5.37 -19.09
CA LEU A 165 -12.00 4.06 -18.60
C LEU A 165 -12.46 3.01 -19.61
N VAL A 166 -11.53 2.15 -20.03
CA VAL A 166 -11.84 0.98 -20.84
C VAL A 166 -12.07 -0.20 -19.92
N LEU A 167 -13.27 -0.76 -19.96
CA LEU A 167 -13.73 -1.84 -19.12
C LEU A 167 -13.85 -3.13 -19.92
N LYS A 168 -13.35 -4.24 -19.37
CA LYS A 168 -13.54 -5.59 -19.91
C LYS A 168 -14.21 -6.49 -18.90
N ARG A 169 -15.09 -7.38 -19.36
CA ARG A 169 -15.75 -8.36 -18.52
C ARG A 169 -14.80 -9.51 -18.16
N THR A 170 -14.93 -10.04 -16.95
CA THR A 170 -14.07 -11.09 -16.39
C THR A 170 -14.77 -12.44 -16.19
N ASP A 171 -16.09 -12.52 -16.42
CA ASP A 171 -16.89 -13.75 -16.33
C ASP A 171 -16.85 -14.60 -17.61
N LYS A 172 -16.22 -14.09 -18.67
CA LYS A 172 -15.96 -14.86 -19.89
C LYS A 172 -14.47 -15.17 -19.99
N ALA A 173 -14.16 -16.45 -20.25
CA ALA A 173 -12.80 -16.97 -20.27
C ALA A 173 -11.92 -16.46 -21.43
N THR A 174 -12.53 -15.79 -22.43
CA THR A 174 -11.81 -15.23 -23.58
C THR A 174 -11.65 -13.72 -23.44
N ASP A 175 -10.46 -13.19 -23.77
CA ASP A 175 -10.16 -11.75 -23.76
C ASP A 175 -10.87 -10.97 -24.92
N ASP A 176 -11.73 -11.67 -25.65
CA ASP A 176 -12.57 -11.22 -26.76
C ASP A 176 -13.92 -10.63 -26.31
N THR A 177 -14.00 -10.21 -25.04
CA THR A 177 -15.17 -9.46 -24.57
C THR A 177 -15.14 -8.05 -25.14
N ALA A 178 -16.27 -7.60 -25.69
CA ALA A 178 -16.42 -6.23 -26.17
C ALA A 178 -16.05 -5.25 -25.04
N ALA A 179 -15.09 -4.38 -25.33
CA ALA A 179 -14.70 -3.34 -24.40
C ALA A 179 -15.84 -2.32 -24.26
N THR A 180 -16.15 -1.93 -23.02
CA THR A 180 -17.09 -0.86 -22.72
C THR A 180 -16.33 0.36 -22.25
N MET A 181 -16.73 1.54 -22.72
CA MET A 181 -16.14 2.80 -22.25
C MET A 181 -17.03 3.41 -21.16
N LEU A 182 -16.39 3.91 -20.11
CA LEU A 182 -17.05 4.66 -19.03
C LEU A 182 -16.30 5.96 -18.80
N GLU A 183 -17.02 7.08 -18.78
CA GLU A 183 -16.43 8.38 -18.46
C GLU A 183 -16.72 8.79 -17.02
N ALA A 184 -15.72 9.34 -16.35
CA ALA A 184 -15.84 9.88 -15.01
C ALA A 184 -14.96 11.11 -14.80
N HIS A 185 -15.36 12.02 -13.92
CA HIS A 185 -14.50 13.16 -13.55
C HIS A 185 -13.36 12.73 -12.64
N LEU A 186 -13.57 11.66 -11.85
CA LEU A 186 -12.58 11.11 -10.94
C LEU A 186 -12.58 9.58 -10.96
N TYR A 187 -11.43 8.99 -11.25
CA TYR A 187 -11.17 7.58 -11.09
C TYR A 187 -10.27 7.35 -9.86
N ILE A 188 -10.68 6.43 -9.00
CA ILE A 188 -9.98 6.01 -7.79
C ILE A 188 -9.70 4.50 -7.87
N PRO A 189 -8.49 4.07 -8.28
CA PRO A 189 -8.04 2.71 -8.09
C PRO A 189 -7.85 2.42 -6.58
N ALA A 190 -8.77 1.65 -6.01
CA ALA A 190 -8.71 1.10 -4.66
C ALA A 190 -8.29 -0.39 -4.68
N PHE A 191 -7.44 -0.76 -5.64
CA PHE A 191 -6.91 -2.10 -5.81
C PHE A 191 -5.43 -2.07 -6.15
N GLY A 192 -4.76 -3.20 -5.90
CA GLY A 192 -3.37 -3.37 -6.27
C GLY A 192 -2.43 -2.59 -5.36
N VAL A 193 -1.39 -3.28 -4.92
CA VAL A 193 -0.28 -2.68 -4.18
C VAL A 193 1.03 -3.16 -4.77
N ARG A 194 2.05 -2.32 -4.67
CA ARG A 194 3.43 -2.62 -5.06
C ARG A 194 4.29 -2.70 -3.80
N PRO A 195 4.88 -3.85 -3.45
CA PRO A 195 5.79 -3.96 -2.32
C PRO A 195 6.96 -2.97 -2.42
N ASN A 196 7.36 -2.35 -1.30
CA ASN A 196 8.45 -1.38 -1.24
C ASN A 196 9.77 -2.08 -0.91
N THR A 197 10.23 -2.95 -1.80
CA THR A 197 11.28 -3.95 -1.54
C THR A 197 12.41 -3.95 -2.57
N THR A 198 12.40 -2.99 -3.50
CA THR A 198 13.37 -2.89 -4.61
C THR A 198 14.82 -2.68 -4.17
N PHE A 199 15.04 -2.38 -2.88
CA PHE A 199 16.38 -2.29 -2.28
C PHE A 199 16.96 -3.67 -1.94
N ALA A 200 16.12 -4.71 -1.85
CA ALA A 200 16.56 -6.07 -1.56
C ALA A 200 17.01 -6.78 -2.85
N PRO A 201 18.00 -7.70 -2.76
CA PRO A 201 18.36 -8.57 -3.87
C PRO A 201 17.16 -9.31 -4.48
N GLU A 202 17.15 -9.46 -5.81
CA GLU A 202 16.03 -10.06 -6.55
C GLU A 202 15.76 -11.51 -6.10
N GLU A 203 16.81 -12.24 -5.76
CA GLU A 203 16.75 -13.60 -5.23
C GLU A 203 16.09 -13.71 -3.86
N MET A 204 15.97 -12.61 -3.09
CA MET A 204 15.20 -12.58 -1.85
C MET A 204 13.71 -12.37 -2.10
N LEU A 205 13.30 -11.99 -3.32
CA LEU A 205 11.93 -11.65 -3.66
C LEU A 205 11.19 -12.84 -4.30
N ASP A 206 9.87 -12.84 -4.16
CA ASP A 206 8.97 -13.68 -4.95
C ASP A 206 8.54 -12.98 -6.25
N SER A 207 7.70 -13.64 -7.05
CA SER A 207 7.23 -13.12 -8.34
C SER A 207 6.40 -11.84 -8.23
N ASP A 208 5.84 -11.54 -7.04
CA ASP A 208 5.09 -10.30 -6.79
C ASP A 208 6.00 -9.20 -6.23
N GLY A 209 7.31 -9.46 -6.10
CA GLY A 209 8.29 -8.56 -5.52
C GLY A 209 8.27 -8.54 -3.99
N ARG A 210 7.61 -9.47 -3.29
CA ARG A 210 7.63 -9.51 -1.82
C ARG A 210 8.83 -10.31 -1.32
N VAL A 211 9.37 -9.92 -0.18
CA VAL A 211 10.45 -10.67 0.49
C VAL A 211 9.94 -12.05 0.88
N LYS A 212 10.66 -13.09 0.47
CA LYS A 212 10.36 -14.49 0.79
C LYS A 212 10.72 -14.79 2.24
N VAL A 213 9.75 -15.26 3.01
CA VAL A 213 9.95 -15.61 4.41
C VAL A 213 9.44 -16.99 4.74
N ASP A 214 10.02 -17.59 5.79
CA ASP A 214 9.36 -18.67 6.52
C ASP A 214 8.10 -18.11 7.19
N ARG A 215 6.93 -18.69 6.89
CA ARG A 215 5.64 -18.17 7.37
C ARG A 215 5.38 -18.40 8.85
N THR A 216 6.21 -19.23 9.50
CA THR A 216 6.11 -19.54 10.93
C THR A 216 7.05 -18.68 11.76
N THR A 217 8.25 -18.36 11.25
CA THR A 217 9.26 -17.60 11.99
C THR A 217 9.41 -16.15 11.51
N LEU A 218 8.88 -15.81 10.33
CA LEU A 218 9.06 -14.53 9.63
C LEU A 218 10.51 -14.22 9.21
N GLN A 219 11.42 -15.19 9.35
CA GLN A 219 12.79 -15.06 8.86
C GLN A 219 12.82 -15.13 7.35
N VAL A 220 13.68 -14.31 6.73
CA VAL A 220 13.89 -14.34 5.29
C VAL A 220 14.52 -15.68 4.90
N THR A 221 14.02 -16.29 3.83
CA THR A 221 14.56 -17.55 3.32
C THR A 221 16.06 -17.42 3.03
N GLY A 222 16.88 -18.24 3.69
CA GLY A 222 18.34 -18.22 3.56
C GLY A 222 19.08 -17.31 4.55
N TYR A 223 18.37 -16.45 5.30
CA TYR A 223 18.98 -15.46 6.19
C TYR A 223 18.34 -15.46 7.58
N ALA A 224 18.96 -16.16 8.53
CA ALA A 224 18.42 -16.32 9.88
C ALA A 224 18.32 -15.00 10.69
N ASN A 225 19.14 -14.01 10.35
CA ASN A 225 19.22 -12.73 11.04
C ASN A 225 18.43 -11.60 10.34
N ILE A 226 17.72 -11.90 9.26
CA ILE A 226 16.86 -10.94 8.56
C ILE A 226 15.43 -11.42 8.70
N LEU A 227 14.54 -10.54 9.12
CA LEU A 227 13.11 -10.80 9.22
C LEU A 227 12.34 -9.82 8.35
N ALA A 228 11.19 -10.23 7.83
CA ALA A 228 10.31 -9.33 7.08
C ALA A 228 8.84 -9.60 7.44
N LEU A 229 8.05 -8.53 7.55
CA LEU A 229 6.63 -8.61 7.89
C LEU A 229 5.80 -7.50 7.21
N GLY A 230 4.48 -7.63 7.35
CA GLY A 230 3.51 -6.78 6.68
C GLY A 230 3.54 -6.96 5.16
N ASP A 231 3.11 -5.93 4.44
CA ASP A 231 2.91 -5.99 2.98
C ASP A 231 4.20 -6.19 2.18
N ALA A 232 5.37 -5.97 2.80
CA ALA A 232 6.68 -6.19 2.19
C ALA A 232 7.04 -7.68 2.09
N ALA A 233 6.43 -8.56 2.90
CA ALA A 233 6.76 -9.97 2.99
C ALA A 233 5.63 -10.86 2.46
N ASN A 234 5.98 -12.05 1.97
CA ASN A 234 5.01 -13.02 1.45
C ASN A 234 4.44 -13.99 2.52
N ALA A 235 4.44 -13.52 3.77
CA ALA A 235 3.95 -14.28 4.91
C ALA A 235 2.45 -14.59 4.78
N GLN A 236 1.65 -13.53 4.54
CA GLN A 236 0.19 -13.58 4.47
C GLN A 236 -0.32 -12.46 3.55
N ALA A 237 -1.62 -12.47 3.26
CA ALA A 237 -2.25 -11.39 2.50
C ALA A 237 -2.01 -10.02 3.16
N ALA A 238 -1.74 -9.01 2.34
CA ALA A 238 -1.49 -7.62 2.71
C ALA A 238 -2.71 -6.96 3.37
N THR A 239 -2.87 -7.20 4.68
CA THR A 239 -3.89 -6.59 5.52
C THR A 239 -3.23 -6.24 6.82
N GLY A 240 -3.59 -5.11 7.43
CA GLY A 240 -2.94 -4.81 8.70
C GLY A 240 -3.56 -5.53 9.91
N LYS A 241 -4.62 -6.34 9.73
CA LYS A 241 -4.93 -7.44 10.67
C LYS A 241 -3.75 -8.41 10.75
N HIS A 242 -3.25 -8.86 9.60
CA HIS A 242 -2.09 -9.75 9.56
C HIS A 242 -0.83 -9.05 10.05
N ALA A 243 -0.61 -7.79 9.67
CA ALA A 243 0.54 -7.03 10.17
C ALA A 243 0.51 -6.89 11.71
N ASP A 244 -0.64 -6.60 12.32
CA ASP A 244 -0.77 -6.54 13.79
C ASP A 244 -0.48 -7.91 14.44
N SER A 245 -1.04 -9.00 13.90
CA SER A 245 -0.73 -10.35 14.38
C SER A 245 0.75 -10.71 14.27
N GLN A 246 1.41 -10.34 13.17
CA GLN A 246 2.84 -10.59 12.95
C GLN A 246 3.71 -9.80 13.94
N VAL A 247 3.36 -8.54 14.22
CA VAL A 247 4.05 -7.73 15.24
C VAL A 247 3.90 -8.35 16.63
N ARG A 248 2.69 -8.81 17.00
CA ARG A 248 2.43 -9.48 18.29
C ARG A 248 3.22 -10.77 18.45
N TYR A 249 3.46 -11.49 17.35
CA TYR A 249 4.29 -12.68 17.34
C TYR A 249 5.78 -12.34 17.48
N LEU A 250 6.27 -11.39 16.69
CA LEU A 250 7.69 -11.09 16.58
C LEU A 250 8.25 -10.35 17.79
N ALA A 251 7.50 -9.40 18.37
CA ALA A 251 8.03 -8.53 19.42
C ALA A 251 8.53 -9.29 20.67
N PRO A 252 7.84 -10.32 21.20
CA PRO A 252 8.38 -11.16 22.28
C PRO A 252 9.57 -12.02 21.84
N ALA A 253 9.55 -12.55 20.62
CA ALA A 253 10.62 -13.41 20.10
C ALA A 253 11.96 -12.67 19.96
N MET A 254 11.93 -11.36 19.75
CA MET A 254 13.13 -10.52 19.69
C MET A 254 13.69 -10.12 21.07
N GLN A 255 12.98 -10.41 22.16
CA GLN A 255 13.39 -10.09 23.53
C GLN A 255 14.02 -11.30 24.27
N ALA A 256 13.88 -12.49 23.70
CA ALA A 256 14.40 -13.74 24.25
C ALA A 256 15.85 -13.98 23.79
#